data_AF-A0A368XNP8-F1
#
_entry.id   AF-A0A368XNP8-F1
#
_cell.length_a   1.000
_cell.length_b   1.000
_cell.length_c   1.000
_cell.angle_alpha   90.00
_cell.angle_beta   90.00
_cell.angle_gamma   90.00
#
_symmetry.space_group_name_H-M   'P 1'
#
loop_
_entity.id
_entity.type
_entity.pdbx_description
1 polymer ?
#
loop_
_entity_poly.entity_id
_entity_poly.type
_entity_poly.pdbx_seq_one_letter_code
_entity_poly.pdbx_strand_id
1 'polypeptide(L)'
;MAPIILTFLRRYHHVHVDLFTEGRLVDIVAAGFDMGLRPADLVPSDMVSLSLGLHRSNAVVPSPDFLRMARQAHRADRPVPLSLHSRPAS
;
A
#
# COMPACT_ATOMS: atom_id res chain seq x y z
N MET A 1 0.75 2.24 12.47
CA MET A 1 0.47 1.66 13.81
C MET A 1 0.78 2.61 14.96
N ALA A 2 1.86 3.41 14.90
CA ALA A 2 2.31 4.24 16.03
C ALA A 2 1.22 5.09 16.75
N PRO A 3 0.31 5.84 16.08
CA PRO A 3 -0.67 6.66 16.79
C PRO A 3 -1.63 5.87 17.69
N ILE A 4 -1.99 4.65 17.28
CA ILE A 4 -2.91 3.78 18.02
C ILE A 4 -2.20 3.20 19.24
N ILE A 5 -1.00 2.65 19.05
CA ILE A 5 -0.20 2.05 20.13
C ILE A 5 0.13 3.09 21.20
N LEU A 6 0.58 4.29 20.80
CA LEU A 6 0.89 5.37 21.74
C LEU A 6 -0.34 5.80 22.54
N THR A 7 -1.52 5.83 21.91
CA THR A 7 -2.77 6.17 22.61
C THR A 7 -3.17 5.07 23.60
N PHE A 8 -2.98 3.81 23.24
CA PHE A 8 -3.24 2.67 24.11
C PHE A 8 -2.31 2.65 25.34
N LEU A 9 -0.99 2.81 25.14
CA LEU A 9 -0.01 2.83 26.23
C LEU A 9 -0.23 4.00 27.20
N ARG A 10 -0.69 5.16 26.71
CA ARG A 10 -1.09 6.29 27.56
C ARG A 10 -2.35 6.02 28.39
N ARG A 11 -3.20 5.08 27.97
CA ARG A 11 -4.41 4.70 28.71
C ARG A 11 -4.15 3.56 29.69
N TYR A 12 -3.24 2.64 29.35
CA TYR A 12 -2.91 1.45 30.13
C TYR A 12 -1.43 1.40 30.46
N HIS A 13 -1.01 2.20 31.45
CA HIS A 13 0.40 2.41 31.80
C HIS A 13 1.15 1.17 32.31
N HIS A 14 0.44 0.14 32.74
CA HIS A 14 1.04 -1.12 33.21
C HIS A 14 1.27 -2.12 32.08
N VAL A 15 0.79 -1.85 30.87
CA VAL A 15 0.97 -2.74 29.72
C VAL A 15 2.26 -2.38 29.01
N HIS A 16 3.09 -3.39 28.76
CA HIS A 16 4.24 -3.30 27.87
C HIS A 16 3.86 -3.84 26.50
N VAL A 17 4.33 -3.22 25.42
CA VAL A 17 4.06 -3.67 24.06
C VAL A 17 5.38 -3.81 23.32
N ASP A 18 5.73 -5.05 23.00
CA ASP A 18 6.82 -5.38 22.09
C ASP A 18 6.26 -5.53 20.67
N LEU A 19 6.82 -4.77 19.72
CA LEU A 19 6.38 -4.77 18.33
C LEU A 19 7.43 -5.41 17.42
N PHE A 20 7.05 -6.48 16.74
CA PHE A 20 7.85 -7.15 15.74
C PHE A 20 7.17 -7.11 14.37
N THR A 21 7.96 -7.00 13.29
CA THR A 21 7.46 -7.01 11.92
C THR A 21 8.22 -8.04 11.09
N GLU A 22 7.50 -8.94 10.43
CA GLU A 22 8.02 -9.99 9.57
C GLU A 22 7.14 -10.08 8.32
N GLY A 23 7.76 -10.25 7.15
CA GLY A 23 7.06 -10.34 5.87
C GLY A 23 6.55 -11.75 5.57
N ARG A 24 7.02 -12.76 6.32
CA ARG A 24 6.63 -14.16 6.18
C ARG A 24 5.51 -14.54 7.15
N LEU A 25 4.73 -15.56 6.77
CA LEU A 25 3.82 -16.22 7.68
C LEU A 25 4.62 -17.10 8.63
N VAL A 26 4.83 -16.61 9.84
CA VAL A 26 5.44 -17.37 10.94
C VAL A 26 4.36 -17.85 11.90
N ASP A 27 4.60 -18.98 12.56
CA ASP A 27 3.82 -19.39 13.72
C ASP A 27 4.18 -18.46 14.88
N ILE A 28 3.28 -17.51 15.16
CA ILE A 28 3.51 -16.49 16.19
C ILE A 28 3.28 -17.04 17.59
N VAL A 29 2.47 -18.09 17.73
CA VAL A 29 2.19 -18.71 19.03
C VAL A 29 3.41 -19.49 19.48
N ALA A 30 3.99 -20.31 18.59
CA ALA A 30 5.24 -21.01 18.88
C ALA A 30 6.42 -20.05 19.12
N ALA A 31 6.39 -18.86 18.51
CA ALA A 31 7.38 -17.80 18.72
C ALA A 31 7.13 -16.96 19.99
N GLY A 32 6.08 -17.24 20.75
CA GLY A 32 5.79 -16.59 22.04
C GLY A 32 5.09 -15.24 21.95
N PHE A 33 4.47 -14.90 20.81
CA PHE A 33 3.64 -13.70 20.68
C PHE A 33 2.19 -13.97 21.06
N ASP A 34 1.54 -12.98 21.68
CA ASP A 34 0.14 -13.07 22.07
C ASP A 34 -0.84 -12.81 20.91
N MET A 35 -0.46 -11.98 19.94
CA MET A 35 -1.34 -11.57 18.83
C MET A 35 -0.57 -11.13 17.57
N GLY A 36 -1.26 -11.23 16.43
CA GLY A 36 -0.75 -10.77 15.13
C GLY A 36 -1.74 -9.87 14.39
N LEU A 37 -1.23 -8.98 13.55
CA LEU A 37 -2.02 -8.14 12.63
C LEU A 37 -1.80 -8.63 11.20
N ARG A 38 -2.84 -9.23 10.60
CA ARG A 38 -2.76 -9.86 9.28
C ARG A 38 -4.01 -9.59 8.44
N PRO A 39 -3.92 -9.62 7.10
CA PRO A 39 -5.09 -9.80 6.24
C PRO A 39 -5.92 -11.01 6.69
N ALA A 40 -7.25 -10.92 6.59
CA ALA A 40 -8.16 -11.92 7.14
C ALA A 40 -7.94 -13.32 6.54
N ASP A 41 -7.58 -13.38 5.26
CA ASP A 41 -7.24 -14.59 4.50
C ASP A 41 -5.90 -15.22 4.90
N LEU A 42 -5.08 -14.52 5.68
CA LEU A 42 -3.77 -14.97 6.15
C LEU A 42 -3.74 -15.29 7.65
N VAL A 43 -4.90 -15.27 8.32
CA VAL A 43 -5.02 -15.71 9.71
C VAL A 43 -5.09 -17.25 9.73
N PRO A 44 -4.19 -17.94 10.47
CA PRO A 44 -4.26 -19.38 10.65
C PRO A 44 -5.61 -19.84 11.21
N SER A 45 -6.09 -21.02 10.80
CA SER A 45 -7.42 -21.53 11.17
C SER A 45 -7.56 -21.91 12.65
N ASP A 46 -6.44 -22.09 13.33
CA ASP A 46 -6.34 -22.38 14.77
C ASP A 46 -6.31 -21.11 15.63
N MET A 47 -6.41 -19.93 15.03
CA MET A 47 -6.47 -18.65 15.72
C MET A 47 -7.86 -18.00 15.62
N VAL A 48 -8.24 -17.25 16.66
CA VAL A 48 -9.43 -16.38 16.63
C VAL A 48 -9.09 -15.08 15.92
N SER A 49 -9.90 -14.68 14.92
CA SER A 49 -9.72 -13.43 14.18
C SER A 49 -10.73 -12.35 14.59
N LEU A 50 -10.26 -11.12 14.72
CA LEU A 50 -11.08 -9.93 14.93
C LEU A 50 -10.84 -8.94 13.79
N SER A 51 -11.91 -8.54 13.09
CA SER A 51 -11.82 -7.58 12.00
C SER A 51 -11.56 -6.16 12.53
N LEU A 52 -10.51 -5.51 12.04
CA LEU A 52 -10.14 -4.16 12.42
C LEU A 52 -10.59 -3.16 11.35
N GLY A 53 -11.82 -2.68 11.50
CA GLY A 53 -12.40 -1.61 10.67
C GLY A 53 -13.06 -2.12 9.38
N LEU A 54 -13.14 -1.22 8.38
CA LEU A 54 -13.83 -1.48 7.12
C LEU A 54 -12.95 -2.29 6.15
N HIS A 55 -13.61 -3.00 5.24
CA HIS A 55 -12.96 -3.71 4.15
C HIS A 55 -12.14 -2.73 3.30
N ARG A 56 -10.87 -3.06 3.06
CA ARG A 56 -9.95 -2.23 2.27
C ARG A 56 -9.68 -2.90 0.93
N SER A 57 -9.62 -2.11 -0.13
CA SER A 57 -9.18 -2.54 -1.45
C SER A 57 -7.81 -1.94 -1.77
N ASN A 58 -7.05 -2.63 -2.62
CA ASN A 58 -5.80 -2.11 -3.16
C ASN A 58 -6.10 -1.11 -4.28
N ALA A 59 -5.35 -0.01 -4.33
CA ALA A 59 -5.42 0.97 -5.40
C ALA A 59 -4.01 1.23 -5.95
N VAL A 60 -3.90 1.30 -7.28
CA VAL A 60 -2.66 1.70 -7.95
C VAL A 60 -2.65 3.22 -8.04
N VAL A 61 -1.65 3.85 -7.41
CA VAL A 61 -1.52 5.31 -7.37
C VAL A 61 -0.17 5.71 -7.98
N PRO A 62 -0.12 6.14 -9.25
CA PRO A 62 1.11 6.62 -9.85
C PRO A 62 1.50 7.99 -9.27
N SER A 63 2.80 8.27 -9.22
CA SER A 63 3.26 9.61 -8.87
C SER A 63 2.80 10.64 -9.92
N PRO A 64 2.58 11.90 -9.55
CA PRO A 64 2.25 12.96 -10.52
C PRO A 64 3.27 13.06 -11.65
N ASP A 65 4.53 12.79 -11.36
CA ASP A 65 5.65 12.87 -12.30
C ASP A 65 5.60 11.76 -13.33
N PHE A 66 5.34 10.53 -12.87
CA PHE A 66 5.10 9.39 -13.74
C PHE A 66 3.97 9.67 -14.74
N LEU A 67 2.86 10.26 -14.26
CA LEU A 67 1.74 10.65 -15.13
C LEU A 67 2.13 11.72 -16.17
N ARG A 68 2.99 12.68 -15.82
CA ARG A 68 3.47 13.70 -16.77
C ARG A 68 4.36 13.08 -17.85
N MET A 69 5.29 12.21 -17.45
CA MET A 69 6.17 11.49 -18.39
C MET A 69 5.36 10.61 -19.34
N ALA A 70 4.41 9.82 -18.81
CA ALA A 70 3.55 8.96 -19.63
C ALA A 70 2.74 9.78 -20.65
N ARG A 71 2.23 10.95 -20.26
CA ARG A 71 1.52 11.86 -21.18
C ARG A 71 2.43 12.44 -22.26
N GLN A 72 3.68 12.78 -21.93
CA GLN A 72 4.65 13.29 -22.89
C GLN A 72 5.06 12.22 -23.91
N ALA A 73 5.33 10.99 -23.45
CA ALA A 73 5.61 9.85 -24.32
C ALA A 73 4.45 9.56 -25.27
N HIS A 74 3.21 9.50 -24.75
CA HIS A 74 2.01 9.33 -25.58
C HIS A 74 1.83 10.48 -26.59
N ARG A 75 2.26 11.71 -26.28
CA ARG A 75 2.20 12.84 -27.21
C ARG A 75 3.23 12.73 -28.33
N ALA A 76 4.45 12.28 -28.01
CA ALA A 76 5.53 12.11 -28.98
C ALA A 76 5.21 10.99 -29.99
N ASP A 77 4.43 9.99 -29.58
CA ASP A 77 4.03 8.85 -30.43
C ASP A 77 2.79 9.12 -31.29
N ARG A 78 2.18 10.32 -31.20
CA ARG A 78 1.08 10.69 -32.10
C ARG A 78 1.64 11.05 -33.48
N PRO A 79 1.08 10.52 -34.58
CA PRO A 79 1.51 10.91 -35.92
C PRO A 79 1.35 12.42 -36.10
N VAL A 80 2.44 13.09 -36.49
CA VAL A 80 2.42 14.53 -36.78
C VAL A 80 1.47 14.74 -37.98
N PRO A 81 0.47 15.64 -37.88
CA PRO A 81 -0.43 15.92 -39.00
C PRO A 81 0.38 16.37 -40.23
N LEU A 82 0.12 15.75 -41.38
CA LEU A 82 0.79 16.01 -42.67
C LEU A 82 0.64 17.46 -43.19
N SER A 83 -0.07 18.34 -42.48
CA SER A 83 -0.35 19.72 -42.90
C SER A 83 0.83 20.70 -42.77
N LEU A 84 2.05 20.24 -42.43
CA LEU A 84 3.24 21.10 -42.30
C LEU A 84 4.20 21.10 -43.52
N HIS A 85 3.87 20.42 -44.62
CA HIS A 85 4.79 20.29 -45.78
C HIS A 85 4.39 21.07 -47.05
N SER A 86 3.37 21.92 -47.03
CA SER A 86 3.11 22.83 -48.16
C SER A 86 4.08 24.02 -48.09
N ARG A 87 5.31 23.82 -48.59
CA ARG A 87 6.16 24.97 -49.01
C ARG A 87 5.47 25.65 -50.20
N PRO A 88 5.42 26.99 -50.27
CA PRO A 88 4.90 27.66 -51.46
C PRO A 88 5.90 27.45 -52.60
N ALA A 89 5.41 26.96 -53.74
CA ALA A 89 6.16 27.02 -54.98
C ALA A 89 6.31 28.50 -55.37
N SER A 90 7.55 28.96 -55.51
CA SER A 90 7.91 30.15 -56.28
C SER A 90 8.49 29.71 -57.61
#